data_AF-A0A5C9AF28-F1
#
_entry.id   AF-A0A5C9AF28-F1
#
_cell.length_a   1.000
_cell.length_b   1.000
_cell.length_c   1.000
_cell.angle_alpha   90.00
_cell.angle_beta   90.00
_cell.angle_gamma   90.00
#
_symmetry.space_group_name_H-M   'P 1'
#
loop_
_entity.id
_entity.type
_entity.pdbx_description
1 polymer ?
#
loop_
_entity_poly.entity_id
_entity_poly.type
_entity_poly.pdbx_seq_one_letter_code
_entity_poly.pdbx_strand_id
1 'polypeptide(L)'
;AFIRATTCDSEGYATFEDEVMYLDALVIAQAVHNNGGIVMMQVQKMVKKATLHPKSVRIPGYLVDIVVVDPDQTQLYGGAPVNRFISGDFTLDDSTKLSLPLNQRKLVARRALFEMRKGAVGNVGVGIADGIGLVAREEGCADDFILTVETGPIGGITSQGIAFGANVNTRAILDMTSQFDFYHGGGLDVCYLSFAEVDQHGNVGVHKFNGKIMGTGGFIDISATSKKIIFCGTLTAGSLKTEITDGKLNIVQEGRVKKFIRELPEITFSGKIALERGLDVRYITERAVFTLKEDGLHLIEIAPGVDLQKDILDKMDFTPVISPELKLMDERLFIDAAMGFVLPEAAH
;
A
#
# COMPACT_ATOMS: atom_id res chain seq x y z
N ALA A 1 15.73 3.63 -24.24
CA ALA A 1 15.14 3.02 -23.02
C ALA A 1 16.16 2.07 -22.41
N PHE A 2 16.21 2.01 -21.08
CA PHE A 2 16.84 0.90 -20.37
C PHE A 2 15.72 0.06 -19.77
N ILE A 3 15.56 -1.15 -20.29
CA ILE A 3 14.57 -2.13 -19.84
C ILE A 3 15.27 -3.43 -19.43
N ARG A 4 14.53 -4.32 -18.79
CA ARG A 4 15.07 -5.59 -18.28
C ARG A 4 14.04 -6.71 -18.46
N ALA A 5 14.54 -7.91 -18.68
CA ALA A 5 13.76 -9.16 -18.68
C ALA A 5 14.62 -10.29 -18.09
N THR A 6 14.05 -11.49 -17.92
CA THR A 6 14.83 -12.65 -17.44
C THR A 6 15.63 -13.27 -18.57
N THR A 7 14.98 -13.56 -19.70
CA THR A 7 15.57 -14.30 -20.82
C THR A 7 15.13 -13.68 -22.14
N CYS A 8 16.00 -13.70 -23.15
CA CYS A 8 15.58 -13.46 -24.54
C CYS A 8 16.19 -14.48 -25.52
N ASP A 9 15.60 -14.62 -26.70
CA ASP A 9 16.21 -15.39 -27.78
C ASP A 9 17.18 -14.57 -28.62
N SER A 10 17.83 -15.20 -29.61
CA SER A 10 18.79 -14.52 -30.49
C SER A 10 18.20 -13.41 -31.38
N GLU A 11 16.88 -13.26 -31.43
CA GLU A 11 16.19 -12.16 -32.13
C GLU A 11 15.61 -11.12 -31.16
N GLY A 12 15.88 -11.24 -29.87
CA GLY A 12 15.47 -10.27 -28.83
C GLY A 12 14.07 -10.51 -28.25
N TYR A 13 13.36 -11.57 -28.63
CA TYR A 13 12.05 -11.88 -28.03
C TYR A 13 12.25 -12.30 -26.57
N ALA A 14 11.59 -11.60 -25.63
CA ALA A 14 11.91 -11.73 -24.20
C ALA A 14 10.77 -12.23 -23.30
N THR A 15 11.13 -13.01 -22.28
CA THR A 15 10.28 -13.57 -21.23
C THR A 15 10.72 -13.06 -19.84
N PHE A 16 9.79 -13.09 -18.88
CA PHE A 16 9.91 -12.48 -17.54
C PHE A 16 9.72 -13.53 -16.44
N GLU A 17 10.15 -14.76 -16.68
CA GLU A 17 9.83 -15.92 -15.84
C GLU A 17 10.41 -15.87 -14.42
N ASP A 18 11.53 -15.18 -14.21
CA ASP A 18 12.12 -15.02 -12.86
C ASP A 18 11.99 -13.58 -12.34
N GLU A 19 11.46 -12.63 -13.12
CA GLU A 19 11.24 -11.25 -12.64
C GLU A 19 10.09 -11.21 -11.61
N VAL A 20 10.15 -10.24 -10.70
CA VAL A 20 9.11 -10.08 -9.66
C VAL A 20 7.75 -9.70 -10.28
N MET A 21 7.75 -8.91 -11.35
CA MET A 21 6.56 -8.42 -12.05
C MET A 21 6.95 -7.82 -13.41
N TYR A 22 5.96 -7.35 -14.17
CA TYR A 22 6.16 -6.81 -15.53
C TYR A 22 6.42 -5.30 -15.59
N LEU A 23 5.84 -4.53 -14.65
CA LEU A 23 5.77 -3.07 -14.72
C LEU A 23 5.19 -2.62 -16.07
N ASP A 24 5.85 -1.69 -16.75
CA ASP A 24 5.46 -1.06 -18.01
C ASP A 24 6.51 -1.27 -19.12
N ALA A 25 7.33 -2.34 -19.02
CA ALA A 25 8.48 -2.56 -19.89
C ALA A 25 8.13 -2.58 -21.39
N LEU A 26 6.99 -3.19 -21.77
CA LEU A 26 6.50 -3.18 -23.16
C LEU A 26 6.12 -1.77 -23.62
N VAL A 27 5.42 -1.00 -22.78
CA VAL A 27 4.99 0.36 -23.09
C VAL A 27 6.20 1.27 -23.31
N ILE A 28 7.21 1.17 -22.44
CA ILE A 28 8.48 1.90 -22.56
C ILE A 28 9.19 1.56 -23.88
N ALA A 29 9.27 0.27 -24.23
CA ALA A 29 9.91 -0.18 -25.47
C ALA A 29 9.20 0.38 -26.71
N GLN A 30 7.87 0.28 -26.75
CA GLN A 30 7.05 0.81 -27.85
C GLN A 30 7.19 2.34 -27.99
N ALA A 31 7.16 3.07 -26.88
CA ALA A 31 7.29 4.53 -26.89
C ALA A 31 8.63 4.99 -27.47
N VAL A 32 9.73 4.34 -27.06
CA VAL A 32 11.07 4.69 -27.57
C VAL A 32 11.27 4.25 -29.02
N HIS A 33 10.85 3.05 -29.38
CA HIS A 33 10.96 2.54 -30.75
C HIS A 33 10.20 3.42 -31.75
N ASN A 34 8.94 3.75 -31.46
CA ASN A 34 8.11 4.60 -32.33
C ASN A 34 8.61 6.06 -32.38
N ASN A 35 9.49 6.46 -31.47
CA ASN A 35 10.16 7.76 -31.48
C ASN A 35 11.56 7.70 -32.14
N GLY A 36 11.90 6.60 -32.84
CA GLY A 36 13.21 6.41 -33.49
C GLY A 36 14.39 6.38 -32.51
N GLY A 37 14.12 6.10 -31.23
CA GLY A 37 15.15 5.94 -30.20
C GLY A 37 15.72 4.54 -30.15
N ILE A 38 16.65 4.32 -29.21
CA ILE A 38 17.33 3.03 -29.01
C ILE A 38 16.83 2.38 -27.71
N VAL A 39 16.38 1.13 -27.80
CA VAL A 39 15.96 0.28 -26.70
C VAL A 39 17.08 -0.70 -26.35
N MET A 40 17.65 -0.53 -25.15
CA MET A 40 18.67 -1.42 -24.60
C MET A 40 18.05 -2.27 -23.49
N MET A 41 18.16 -3.58 -23.61
CA MET A 41 17.55 -4.55 -22.70
C MET A 41 18.60 -5.41 -22.01
N GLN A 42 18.63 -5.38 -20.67
CA GLN A 42 19.40 -6.31 -19.88
C GLN A 42 18.63 -7.63 -19.72
N VAL A 43 19.32 -8.77 -19.85
CA VAL A 43 18.77 -10.11 -19.56
C VAL A 43 19.76 -10.95 -18.75
N GLN A 44 19.24 -11.92 -18.00
CA GLN A 44 20.09 -12.87 -17.29
C GLN A 44 20.76 -13.87 -18.25
N LYS A 45 20.03 -14.30 -19.29
CA LYS A 45 20.53 -15.29 -20.26
C LYS A 45 19.90 -15.12 -21.64
N MET A 46 20.57 -15.68 -22.64
CA MET A 46 20.04 -15.82 -24.00
C MET A 46 19.79 -17.29 -24.37
N VAL A 47 18.79 -17.54 -25.21
CA VAL A 47 18.45 -18.87 -25.71
C VAL A 47 18.38 -18.92 -27.24
N LYS A 48 18.21 -20.13 -27.80
CA LYS A 48 18.05 -20.34 -29.23
C LYS A 48 16.80 -19.63 -29.76
N LYS A 49 16.88 -19.08 -30.98
CA LYS A 49 15.74 -18.52 -31.71
C LYS A 49 14.49 -19.40 -31.61
N ALA A 50 13.35 -18.78 -31.32
CA ALA A 50 12.02 -19.41 -31.36
C ALA A 50 11.87 -20.67 -30.48
N THR A 51 12.61 -20.75 -29.37
CA THR A 51 12.42 -21.81 -28.35
C THR A 51 11.64 -21.35 -27.13
N LEU A 52 11.42 -20.04 -26.97
CA LEU A 52 10.57 -19.49 -25.91
C LEU A 52 9.09 -19.75 -26.25
N HIS A 53 8.29 -20.06 -25.23
CA HIS A 53 6.87 -20.27 -25.44
C HIS A 53 6.19 -18.94 -25.89
N PRO A 54 5.45 -18.93 -27.02
CA PRO A 54 5.02 -17.67 -27.63
C PRO A 54 4.04 -16.86 -26.78
N LYS A 55 3.27 -17.49 -25.88
CA LYS A 55 2.39 -16.76 -24.94
C LYS A 55 3.11 -16.20 -23.72
N SER A 56 4.35 -16.63 -23.48
CA SER A 56 5.17 -16.13 -22.37
C SER A 56 6.02 -14.93 -22.79
N VAL A 57 6.19 -14.71 -24.09
CA VAL A 57 6.89 -13.54 -24.64
C VAL A 57 6.10 -12.28 -24.29
N ARG A 58 6.77 -11.31 -23.65
CA ARG A 58 6.19 -10.02 -23.25
C ARG A 58 6.69 -8.85 -24.10
N ILE A 59 7.92 -8.95 -24.61
CA ILE A 59 8.52 -7.94 -25.49
C ILE A 59 8.91 -8.61 -26.81
N PRO A 60 8.28 -8.25 -27.94
CA PRO A 60 8.69 -8.69 -29.25
C PRO A 60 10.09 -8.19 -29.62
N GLY A 61 10.89 -9.04 -30.24
CA GLY A 61 12.31 -8.76 -30.47
C GLY A 61 12.59 -7.55 -31.38
N TYR A 62 11.69 -7.22 -32.30
CA TYR A 62 11.83 -6.06 -33.19
C TYR A 62 11.75 -4.70 -32.46
N LEU A 63 11.35 -4.67 -31.19
CA LEU A 63 11.39 -3.46 -30.36
C LEU A 63 12.74 -3.27 -29.66
N VAL A 64 13.66 -4.23 -29.74
CA VAL A 64 14.92 -4.25 -29.00
C VAL A 64 16.09 -4.03 -29.96
N ASP A 65 16.91 -3.02 -29.68
CA ASP A 65 18.06 -2.68 -30.52
C ASP A 65 19.36 -3.27 -29.97
N ILE A 66 19.51 -3.32 -28.64
CA ILE A 66 20.72 -3.80 -27.97
C ILE A 66 20.32 -4.73 -26.82
N VAL A 67 20.95 -5.90 -26.76
CA VAL A 67 20.84 -6.84 -25.63
C VAL A 67 22.14 -6.83 -24.84
N VAL A 68 22.05 -6.72 -23.52
CA VAL A 68 23.17 -6.87 -22.59
C VAL A 68 22.90 -8.07 -21.70
N VAL A 69 23.80 -9.05 -21.70
CA VAL A 69 23.67 -10.24 -20.85
C VAL A 69 24.42 -10.02 -19.54
N ASP A 70 23.71 -10.08 -18.43
CA ASP A 70 24.24 -10.05 -17.06
C ASP A 70 23.88 -11.38 -16.37
N PRO A 71 24.79 -12.38 -16.37
CA PRO A 71 24.49 -13.70 -15.83
C PRO A 71 24.22 -13.70 -14.32
N ASP A 72 24.68 -12.67 -13.61
CA ASP A 72 24.55 -12.52 -12.16
C ASP A 72 23.34 -11.64 -11.76
N GLN A 73 22.47 -11.29 -12.73
CA GLN A 73 21.22 -10.57 -12.50
C GLN A 73 20.38 -11.24 -11.39
N THR A 74 20.10 -10.52 -10.30
CA THR A 74 19.22 -10.98 -9.21
C THR A 74 17.86 -10.31 -9.22
N GLN A 75 16.84 -10.97 -8.65
CA GLN A 75 15.45 -10.46 -8.61
C GLN A 75 15.32 -9.15 -7.82
N LEU A 76 16.08 -9.03 -6.73
CA LEU A 76 16.10 -7.89 -5.83
C LEU A 76 17.55 -7.51 -5.50
N TYR A 77 17.73 -6.35 -4.87
CA TYR A 77 19.02 -5.96 -4.31
C TYR A 77 19.49 -6.94 -3.21
N GLY A 78 20.79 -6.91 -2.93
CA GLY A 78 21.42 -7.76 -1.90
C GLY A 78 22.01 -9.07 -2.43
N GLY A 79 21.90 -9.35 -3.73
CA GLY A 79 22.61 -10.48 -4.35
C GLY A 79 22.05 -11.85 -3.95
N ALA A 80 20.81 -11.93 -3.49
CA ALA A 80 20.17 -13.21 -3.17
C ALA A 80 19.95 -14.04 -4.45
N PRO A 81 20.09 -15.37 -4.38
CA PRO A 81 19.79 -16.24 -5.52
C PRO A 81 18.31 -16.15 -5.90
N VAL A 82 17.99 -16.58 -7.12
CA VAL A 82 16.61 -16.63 -7.62
C VAL A 82 15.74 -17.45 -6.68
N ASN A 83 14.65 -16.84 -6.22
CA ASN A 83 13.60 -17.47 -5.45
C ASN A 83 12.40 -17.79 -6.35
N ARG A 84 12.15 -19.08 -6.53
CA ARG A 84 11.09 -19.59 -7.40
C ARG A 84 9.67 -19.42 -6.85
N PHE A 85 9.52 -19.12 -5.54
CA PHE A 85 8.25 -18.66 -4.98
C PHE A 85 7.94 -17.22 -5.39
N ILE A 86 8.96 -16.35 -5.48
CA ILE A 86 8.81 -14.97 -6.00
C ILE A 86 8.51 -14.99 -7.50
N SER A 87 9.10 -15.95 -8.22
CA SER A 87 8.82 -16.18 -9.64
C SER A 87 7.37 -16.64 -9.90
N GLY A 88 6.68 -17.14 -8.86
CA GLY A 88 5.32 -17.66 -8.95
C GLY A 88 5.23 -19.12 -9.43
N ASP A 89 6.36 -19.84 -9.51
CA ASP A 89 6.40 -21.24 -9.98
C ASP A 89 5.99 -22.26 -8.92
N PHE A 90 6.11 -21.87 -7.64
CA PHE A 90 5.78 -22.72 -6.50
C PHE A 90 4.91 -21.98 -5.49
N THR A 91 4.11 -22.75 -4.74
CA THR A 91 3.32 -22.25 -3.62
C THR A 91 4.08 -22.47 -2.32
N LEU A 92 4.34 -21.40 -1.58
CA LEU A 92 4.93 -21.45 -0.25
C LEU A 92 3.92 -22.06 0.73
N ASP A 93 4.36 -22.98 1.58
CA ASP A 93 3.58 -23.46 2.72
C ASP A 93 3.47 -22.34 3.78
N ASP A 94 2.25 -21.84 3.96
CA ASP A 94 1.90 -20.75 4.86
C ASP A 94 1.00 -21.19 6.03
N SER A 95 0.96 -22.51 6.30
CA SER A 95 0.13 -23.12 7.36
C SER A 95 0.50 -22.66 8.78
N THR A 96 1.68 -22.07 8.97
CA THR A 96 2.15 -21.61 10.28
C THR A 96 1.49 -20.29 10.65
N LYS A 97 0.73 -20.27 11.75
CA LYS A 97 0.16 -19.03 12.30
C LYS A 97 1.27 -18.10 12.78
N LEU A 98 1.47 -17.00 12.06
CA LEU A 98 2.32 -15.90 12.49
C LEU A 98 1.56 -15.06 13.52
N SER A 99 2.03 -15.03 14.76
CA SER A 99 1.58 -14.03 15.74
C SER A 99 2.42 -12.78 15.60
N LEU A 100 1.78 -11.66 15.29
CA LEU A 100 2.45 -10.36 15.28
C LEU A 100 2.44 -9.77 16.70
N PRO A 101 3.56 -9.22 17.22
CA PRO A 101 3.53 -8.53 18.50
C PRO A 101 2.52 -7.38 18.49
N LEU A 102 1.71 -7.25 19.55
CA LEU A 102 0.80 -6.11 19.70
C LEU A 102 1.59 -4.83 19.98
N ASN A 103 1.89 -4.12 18.90
CA ASN A 103 2.58 -2.84 18.90
C ASN A 103 1.75 -1.79 18.16
N GLN A 104 2.27 -0.54 18.10
CA GLN A 104 1.61 0.58 17.41
C GLN A 104 1.19 0.25 15.97
N ARG A 105 2.02 -0.48 15.21
CA ARG A 105 1.71 -0.86 13.82
C ARG A 105 0.57 -1.86 13.76
N LYS A 106 0.62 -2.92 14.59
CA LYS A 106 -0.45 -3.93 14.66
C LYS A 106 -1.78 -3.30 15.09
N LEU A 107 -1.75 -2.36 16.03
CA LEU A 107 -2.95 -1.64 16.48
C LEU A 107 -3.62 -0.86 15.34
N VAL A 108 -2.86 -0.06 14.60
CA VAL A 108 -3.40 0.68 13.45
C VAL A 108 -3.86 -0.27 12.36
N ALA A 109 -3.13 -1.35 12.08
CA ALA A 109 -3.53 -2.37 11.11
C ALA A 109 -4.82 -3.11 11.51
N ARG A 110 -5.01 -3.43 12.81
CA ARG A 110 -6.26 -4.02 13.33
C ARG A 110 -7.44 -3.08 13.13
N ARG A 111 -7.29 -1.79 13.47
CA ARG A 111 -8.37 -0.82 13.25
C ARG A 111 -8.62 -0.57 11.76
N ALA A 112 -7.59 -0.59 10.91
CA ALA A 112 -7.75 -0.50 9.46
C ALA A 112 -8.54 -1.69 8.89
N LEU A 113 -8.35 -2.90 9.42
CA LEU A 113 -9.10 -4.09 9.00
C LEU A 113 -10.61 -3.96 9.25
N PHE A 114 -11.04 -3.17 10.23
CA PHE A 114 -12.47 -2.91 10.47
C PHE A 114 -13.13 -2.17 9.32
N GLU A 115 -12.36 -1.52 8.45
CA GLU A 115 -12.87 -0.79 7.29
C GLU A 115 -13.08 -1.69 6.06
N MET A 116 -12.64 -2.95 6.12
CA MET A 116 -12.74 -3.96 5.05
C MET A 116 -14.11 -4.66 5.06
N ARG A 117 -14.50 -5.22 3.91
CA ARG A 117 -15.70 -6.06 3.75
C ARG A 117 -15.36 -7.33 2.98
N LYS A 118 -16.19 -8.37 3.13
CA LYS A 118 -16.10 -9.55 2.26
C LYS A 118 -16.30 -9.16 0.79
N GLY A 119 -15.51 -9.76 -0.09
CA GLY A 119 -15.51 -9.53 -1.54
C GLY A 119 -14.82 -8.23 -1.99
N ALA A 120 -14.35 -7.40 -1.07
CA ALA A 120 -13.74 -6.11 -1.41
C ALA A 120 -12.39 -6.28 -2.14
N VAL A 121 -12.13 -5.39 -3.10
CA VAL A 121 -10.84 -5.18 -3.73
C VAL A 121 -10.12 -4.02 -3.04
N GLY A 122 -9.04 -4.34 -2.34
CA GLY A 122 -8.24 -3.39 -1.58
C GLY A 122 -6.88 -3.06 -2.23
N ASN A 123 -6.33 -1.90 -1.89
CA ASN A 123 -4.91 -1.58 -2.06
C ASN A 123 -4.33 -1.13 -0.72
N VAL A 124 -3.08 -1.53 -0.42
CA VAL A 124 -2.37 -1.13 0.79
C VAL A 124 -1.02 -0.56 0.41
N GLY A 125 -0.85 0.75 0.62
CA GLY A 125 0.43 1.41 0.42
C GLY A 125 1.45 1.11 1.52
N VAL A 126 2.72 1.41 1.26
CA VAL A 126 3.79 1.30 2.26
C VAL A 126 3.52 2.20 3.46
N GLY A 127 3.76 1.67 4.67
CA GLY A 127 3.77 2.44 5.91
C GLY A 127 3.07 1.74 7.06
N ILE A 128 2.46 2.47 7.99
CA ILE A 128 2.07 1.90 9.30
C ILE A 128 1.05 0.75 9.21
N ALA A 129 0.24 0.71 8.15
CA ALA A 129 -0.81 -0.28 7.93
C ALA A 129 -0.44 -1.41 6.94
N ASP A 130 0.79 -1.47 6.44
CA ASP A 130 1.23 -2.52 5.49
C ASP A 130 1.18 -3.96 6.06
N GLY A 131 0.94 -4.10 7.36
CA GLY A 131 0.71 -5.38 8.05
C GLY A 131 -0.73 -5.87 8.06
N ILE A 132 -1.68 -5.15 7.44
CA ILE A 132 -3.10 -5.53 7.45
C ILE A 132 -3.35 -6.95 6.91
N GLY A 133 -2.61 -7.40 5.89
CA GLY A 133 -2.74 -8.77 5.36
C GLY A 133 -2.34 -9.86 6.36
N LEU A 134 -1.31 -9.59 7.18
CA LEU A 134 -0.89 -10.51 8.24
C LEU A 134 -1.89 -10.52 9.41
N VAL A 135 -2.46 -9.36 9.75
CA VAL A 135 -3.54 -9.26 10.76
C VAL A 135 -4.79 -10.00 10.28
N ALA A 136 -5.18 -9.85 9.01
CA ALA A 136 -6.31 -10.59 8.44
C ALA A 136 -6.08 -12.11 8.46
N ARG A 137 -4.83 -12.57 8.25
CA ARG A 137 -4.49 -13.99 8.41
C ARG A 137 -4.60 -14.46 9.86
N GLU A 138 -4.12 -13.66 10.82
CA GLU A 138 -4.26 -13.94 12.25
C GLU A 138 -5.73 -14.11 12.65
N GLU A 139 -6.62 -13.26 12.11
CA GLU A 139 -8.07 -13.30 12.32
C GLU A 139 -8.82 -14.33 11.46
N GLY A 140 -8.15 -15.00 10.52
CA GLY A 140 -8.73 -16.04 9.68
C GLY A 140 -9.67 -15.54 8.57
N CYS A 141 -9.50 -14.29 8.12
CA CYS A 141 -10.35 -13.65 7.10
C CYS A 141 -9.56 -13.13 5.88
N ALA A 142 -8.29 -13.52 5.72
CA ALA A 142 -7.46 -13.08 4.60
C ALA A 142 -7.98 -13.51 3.22
N ASP A 143 -8.70 -14.63 3.14
CA ASP A 143 -9.25 -15.15 1.89
C ASP A 143 -10.62 -14.53 1.52
N ASP A 144 -11.19 -13.73 2.41
CA ASP A 144 -12.51 -13.12 2.22
C ASP A 144 -12.47 -11.84 1.38
N PHE A 145 -11.29 -11.30 1.08
CA PHE A 145 -11.09 -10.11 0.24
C PHE A 145 -9.80 -10.27 -0.59
N ILE A 146 -9.52 -9.34 -1.50
CA ILE A 146 -8.30 -9.37 -2.30
C ILE A 146 -7.54 -8.05 -2.19
N LEU A 147 -6.23 -8.13 -1.97
CA LEU A 147 -5.34 -6.97 -2.04
C LEU A 147 -4.62 -6.93 -3.37
N THR A 148 -4.47 -5.74 -3.93
CA THR A 148 -3.76 -5.46 -5.18
C THR A 148 -2.65 -4.45 -4.92
N VAL A 149 -1.58 -4.52 -5.71
CA VAL A 149 -0.46 -3.57 -5.69
C VAL A 149 -0.45 -2.85 -7.04
N GLU A 150 -0.23 -1.54 -7.00
CA GLU A 150 -0.29 -0.64 -8.16
C GLU A 150 0.65 -1.04 -9.29
N THR A 151 1.75 -1.71 -8.96
CA THR A 151 2.75 -2.17 -9.94
C THR A 151 2.37 -3.45 -10.68
N GLY A 152 1.24 -4.07 -10.34
CA GLY A 152 0.69 -5.23 -11.06
C GLY A 152 0.32 -6.47 -10.23
N PRO A 153 1.03 -6.83 -9.14
CA PRO A 153 0.69 -8.02 -8.35
C PRO A 153 -0.72 -7.99 -7.74
N ILE A 154 -1.41 -9.14 -7.80
CA ILE A 154 -2.75 -9.35 -7.23
C ILE A 154 -2.72 -10.53 -6.27
N GLY A 155 -3.11 -10.28 -5.01
CA GLY A 155 -3.16 -11.26 -3.94
C GLY A 155 -1.79 -11.74 -3.45
N GLY A 156 -1.80 -12.92 -2.85
CA GLY A 156 -0.63 -13.50 -2.22
C GLY A 156 -0.28 -12.88 -0.87
N ILE A 157 0.90 -13.21 -0.39
CA ILE A 157 1.42 -12.75 0.89
C ILE A 157 2.41 -11.63 0.63
N THR A 158 2.03 -10.41 1.01
CA THR A 158 2.86 -9.22 0.83
C THR A 158 4.08 -9.27 1.74
N SER A 159 5.26 -9.26 1.13
CA SER A 159 6.50 -9.01 1.86
C SER A 159 6.54 -7.54 2.32
N GLN A 160 7.12 -7.27 3.48
CA GLN A 160 7.17 -5.91 4.05
C GLN A 160 8.52 -5.23 3.81
N GLY A 161 8.56 -3.90 3.95
CA GLY A 161 9.81 -3.14 3.91
C GLY A 161 10.49 -3.14 2.54
N ILE A 162 11.80 -3.44 2.51
CA ILE A 162 12.61 -3.36 1.27
C ILE A 162 12.21 -4.36 0.18
N ALA A 163 11.44 -5.38 0.54
CA ALA A 163 10.94 -6.39 -0.38
C ALA A 163 9.44 -6.19 -0.67
N PHE A 164 8.86 -5.04 -0.32
CA PHE A 164 7.48 -4.71 -0.64
C PHE A 164 7.22 -4.84 -2.15
N GLY A 165 6.13 -5.53 -2.51
CA GLY A 165 5.79 -5.87 -3.89
C GLY A 165 6.40 -7.18 -4.41
N ALA A 166 7.36 -7.79 -3.71
CA ALA A 166 7.85 -9.14 -4.01
C ALA A 166 7.03 -10.20 -3.26
N ASN A 167 5.76 -10.30 -3.63
CA ASN A 167 4.80 -11.21 -3.02
C ASN A 167 5.07 -12.66 -3.44
N VAL A 168 4.69 -13.61 -2.59
CA VAL A 168 4.60 -15.04 -2.93
C VAL A 168 3.14 -15.48 -2.89
N ASN A 169 2.82 -16.61 -3.54
CA ASN A 169 1.45 -17.13 -3.65
C ASN A 169 0.49 -16.12 -4.33
N THR A 170 1.00 -15.26 -5.22
CA THR A 170 0.20 -14.30 -5.98
C THR A 170 -0.83 -14.99 -6.87
N ARG A 171 -2.00 -14.38 -7.03
CA ARG A 171 -3.10 -14.91 -7.85
C ARG A 171 -2.97 -14.54 -9.32
N ALA A 172 -2.44 -13.36 -9.59
CA ALA A 172 -2.16 -12.86 -10.93
C ALA A 172 -1.12 -11.73 -10.86
N ILE A 173 -0.53 -11.42 -12.02
CA ILE A 173 0.32 -10.24 -12.22
C ILE A 173 -0.17 -9.57 -13.51
N LEU A 174 -0.63 -8.32 -13.40
CA LEU A 174 -0.92 -7.47 -14.55
C LEU A 174 0.29 -6.60 -14.88
N ASP A 175 0.33 -6.01 -16.09
CA ASP A 175 1.20 -4.85 -16.30
C ASP A 175 0.67 -3.64 -15.52
N MET A 176 1.59 -2.77 -15.11
CA MET A 176 1.32 -1.65 -14.22
C MET A 176 0.34 -0.65 -14.86
N THR A 177 0.43 -0.42 -16.17
CA THR A 177 -0.47 0.51 -16.86
C THR A 177 -1.92 0.05 -16.79
N SER A 178 -2.18 -1.23 -17.07
CA SER A 178 -3.52 -1.81 -16.96
C SER A 178 -4.05 -1.81 -15.51
N GLN A 179 -3.18 -1.97 -14.51
CA GLN A 179 -3.57 -1.85 -13.10
C GLN A 179 -4.01 -0.42 -12.77
N PHE A 180 -3.30 0.60 -13.26
CA PHE A 180 -3.69 1.99 -13.06
C PHE A 180 -4.97 2.34 -13.81
N ASP A 181 -5.24 1.79 -15.00
CA ASP A 181 -6.53 1.95 -15.68
C ASP A 181 -7.69 1.52 -14.77
N PHE A 182 -7.55 0.38 -14.09
CA PHE A 182 -8.51 -0.11 -13.10
C PHE A 182 -8.64 0.82 -11.89
N TYR A 183 -7.52 1.33 -11.36
CA TYR A 183 -7.53 2.26 -10.21
C TYR A 183 -8.18 3.59 -10.56
N HIS A 184 -7.85 4.17 -11.72
CA HIS A 184 -8.41 5.44 -12.19
C HIS A 184 -9.92 5.37 -12.39
N GLY A 185 -10.42 4.22 -12.87
CA GLY A 185 -11.86 3.92 -12.94
C GLY A 185 -12.56 3.77 -11.58
N GLY A 186 -11.81 3.86 -10.47
CA GLY A 186 -12.30 3.67 -9.12
C GLY A 186 -12.60 2.21 -8.80
N GLY A 187 -11.86 1.27 -9.38
CA GLY A 187 -12.05 -0.16 -9.16
C GLY A 187 -11.77 -0.63 -7.73
N LEU A 188 -11.07 0.18 -6.93
CA LEU A 188 -10.80 -0.10 -5.52
C LEU A 188 -12.00 0.24 -4.64
N ASP A 189 -12.48 -0.75 -3.89
CA ASP A 189 -13.50 -0.55 -2.86
C ASP A 189 -12.91 0.17 -1.65
N VAL A 190 -11.65 -0.12 -1.31
CA VAL A 190 -10.95 0.50 -0.19
C VAL A 190 -9.46 0.64 -0.46
N CYS A 191 -8.86 1.78 -0.10
CA CYS A 191 -7.42 1.95 -0.11
C CYS A 191 -6.90 2.37 1.26
N TYR A 192 -5.70 1.89 1.62
CA TYR A 192 -5.01 2.23 2.85
C TYR A 192 -3.70 2.95 2.55
N LEU A 193 -3.62 4.23 2.90
CA LEU A 193 -2.51 5.10 2.51
C LEU A 193 -1.90 5.78 3.73
N SER A 194 -0.57 5.93 3.74
CA SER A 194 0.12 6.72 4.76
C SER A 194 -0.08 8.22 4.57
N PHE A 195 0.02 9.01 5.63
CA PHE A 195 0.06 10.48 5.53
C PHE A 195 1.26 11.08 6.26
N ALA A 196 1.83 12.16 5.70
CA ALA A 196 2.86 12.93 6.39
C ALA A 196 2.21 14.03 7.25
N GLU A 197 1.31 14.81 6.67
CA GLU A 197 0.54 15.87 7.32
C GLU A 197 -0.91 15.85 6.83
N VAL A 198 -1.83 16.30 7.68
CA VAL A 198 -3.26 16.48 7.43
C VAL A 198 -3.64 17.89 7.87
N ASP A 199 -4.45 18.61 7.10
CA ASP A 199 -4.93 19.94 7.51
C ASP A 199 -6.42 19.98 7.92
N GLN A 200 -6.88 21.17 8.33
CA GLN A 200 -8.25 21.42 8.79
C GLN A 200 -9.32 21.13 7.72
N HIS A 201 -8.94 21.11 6.43
CA HIS A 201 -9.81 20.83 5.30
C HIS A 201 -9.82 19.34 4.93
N GLY A 202 -9.09 18.51 5.67
CA GLY A 202 -8.88 17.10 5.37
C GLY A 202 -7.96 16.84 4.19
N ASN A 203 -7.23 17.84 3.73
CA ASN A 203 -6.20 17.60 2.72
C ASN A 203 -5.08 16.77 3.33
N VAL A 204 -4.37 16.02 2.48
CA VAL A 204 -3.21 15.21 2.88
C VAL A 204 -1.99 15.59 2.06
N GLY A 205 -0.88 15.81 2.77
CA GLY A 205 0.45 16.06 2.22
C GLY A 205 1.33 14.81 2.36
N VAL A 206 1.91 14.35 1.25
CA VAL A 206 2.91 13.26 1.25
C VAL A 206 4.08 13.50 0.31
N HIS A 207 3.91 14.28 -0.76
CA HIS A 207 4.92 14.38 -1.82
C HIS A 207 6.17 15.19 -1.44
N LYS A 208 6.10 15.98 -0.38
CA LYS A 208 7.21 16.72 0.23
C LYS A 208 7.13 16.60 1.75
N PHE A 209 8.27 16.37 2.39
CA PHE A 209 8.35 16.30 3.85
C PHE A 209 9.69 16.82 4.36
N ASN A 210 9.68 17.77 5.31
CA ASN A 210 10.88 18.39 5.89
C ASN A 210 11.93 18.84 4.84
N GLY A 211 11.46 19.53 3.79
CA GLY A 211 12.29 20.04 2.70
C GLY A 211 12.78 18.99 1.70
N LYS A 212 12.45 17.71 1.87
CA LYS A 212 12.77 16.64 0.92
C LYS A 212 11.60 16.39 -0.02
N ILE A 213 11.91 16.19 -1.30
CA ILE A 213 10.96 15.75 -2.32
C ILE A 213 10.86 14.23 -2.25
N MET A 214 9.66 13.72 -1.96
CA MET A 214 9.34 12.30 -1.91
C MET A 214 8.70 11.82 -3.22
N GLY A 215 7.95 12.71 -3.90
CA GLY A 215 7.12 12.37 -5.04
C GLY A 215 5.80 11.70 -4.61
N THR A 216 4.95 11.38 -5.58
CA THR A 216 3.61 10.84 -5.31
C THR A 216 3.57 9.31 -5.28
N GLY A 217 4.45 8.63 -6.05
CA GLY A 217 4.18 7.25 -6.43
C GLY A 217 2.78 7.14 -7.05
N GLY A 218 2.04 6.07 -6.74
CA GLY A 218 0.63 5.92 -7.11
C GLY A 218 -0.37 6.59 -6.16
N PHE A 219 0.07 7.43 -5.21
CA PHE A 219 -0.79 7.94 -4.14
C PHE A 219 -2.00 8.73 -4.68
N ILE A 220 -1.78 9.61 -5.66
CA ILE A 220 -2.87 10.40 -6.26
C ILE A 220 -3.81 9.49 -7.04
N ASP A 221 -3.25 8.59 -7.85
CA ASP A 221 -4.00 7.63 -8.66
C ASP A 221 -4.95 6.78 -7.82
N ILE A 222 -4.49 6.32 -6.66
CA ILE A 222 -5.26 5.51 -5.71
C ILE A 222 -6.29 6.39 -4.97
N SER A 223 -5.87 7.51 -4.38
CA SER A 223 -6.74 8.34 -3.53
C SER A 223 -7.74 9.20 -4.31
N ALA A 224 -7.61 9.31 -5.63
CA ALA A 224 -8.50 10.14 -6.43
C ALA A 224 -9.92 9.56 -6.52
N THR A 225 -10.09 8.24 -6.68
CA THR A 225 -11.38 7.63 -7.05
C THR A 225 -11.70 6.31 -6.34
N SER A 226 -10.83 5.82 -5.46
CA SER A 226 -11.15 4.70 -4.56
C SER A 226 -12.38 5.04 -3.73
N LYS A 227 -13.31 4.07 -3.59
CA LYS A 227 -14.63 4.32 -2.98
C LYS A 227 -14.52 4.72 -1.50
N LYS A 228 -13.57 4.09 -0.80
CA LYS A 228 -13.24 4.38 0.59
C LYS A 228 -11.74 4.60 0.76
N ILE A 229 -11.37 5.71 1.38
CA ILE A 229 -9.97 6.16 1.53
C ILE A 229 -9.61 6.18 3.01
N ILE A 230 -8.71 5.30 3.41
CA ILE A 230 -8.29 5.14 4.80
C ILE A 230 -6.85 5.64 4.93
N PHE A 231 -6.70 6.83 5.48
CA PHE A 231 -5.40 7.37 5.84
C PHE A 231 -4.94 6.79 7.17
N CYS A 232 -3.77 6.13 7.17
CA CYS A 232 -3.20 5.48 8.34
C CYS A 232 -1.90 6.17 8.75
N GLY A 233 -1.76 6.51 10.03
CA GLY A 233 -0.56 7.18 10.51
C GLY A 233 -0.53 7.26 12.03
N THR A 234 0.34 8.12 12.55
CA THR A 234 0.31 8.52 13.96
C THR A 234 -0.26 9.92 14.07
N LEU A 235 -0.76 10.31 15.25
CA LEU A 235 -1.24 11.69 15.46
C LEU A 235 -0.08 12.71 15.47
N THR A 236 1.04 12.31 16.07
CA THR A 236 2.28 13.11 16.16
C THR A 236 3.46 12.38 15.52
N ALA A 237 4.44 13.13 15.02
CA ALA A 237 5.68 12.65 14.42
C ALA A 237 6.90 12.99 15.29
N GLY A 238 8.04 12.41 14.95
CA GLY A 238 9.31 12.67 15.63
C GLY A 238 9.44 11.83 16.90
N SER A 239 9.68 10.53 16.71
CA SER A 239 9.95 9.53 17.76
C SER A 239 8.85 9.36 18.80
N LEU A 240 7.58 9.41 18.38
CA LEU A 240 6.47 8.92 19.21
C LEU A 240 6.74 7.46 19.64
N LYS A 241 6.56 7.15 20.91
CA LYS A 241 6.57 5.79 21.46
C LYS A 241 5.31 5.55 22.26
N THR A 242 4.64 4.45 21.95
CA THR A 242 3.42 4.02 22.62
C THR A 242 3.53 2.55 23.00
N GLU A 243 2.94 2.20 24.12
CA GLU A 243 2.79 0.83 24.61
C GLU A 243 1.31 0.52 24.80
N ILE A 244 0.97 -0.76 24.72
CA ILE A 244 -0.39 -1.25 24.97
C ILE A 244 -0.30 -2.16 26.18
N THR A 245 -0.90 -1.73 27.28
CA THR A 245 -0.84 -2.39 28.59
C THR A 245 -2.21 -2.36 29.25
N ASP A 246 -2.66 -3.49 29.82
CA ASP A 246 -3.95 -3.61 30.50
C ASP A 246 -5.16 -3.14 29.67
N GLY A 247 -5.16 -3.44 28.36
CA GLY A 247 -6.23 -3.05 27.44
C GLY A 247 -6.29 -1.57 27.11
N LYS A 248 -5.22 -0.81 27.39
CA LYS A 248 -5.15 0.64 27.20
C LYS A 248 -3.91 1.06 26.41
N LEU A 249 -4.02 2.17 25.70
CA LEU A 249 -2.88 2.86 25.10
C LEU A 249 -2.17 3.71 26.16
N ASN A 250 -0.85 3.55 26.27
CA ASN A 250 0.02 4.41 27.06
C ASN A 250 1.00 5.15 26.14
N ILE A 251 1.04 6.48 26.22
CA ILE A 251 1.99 7.31 25.47
C ILE A 251 3.26 7.46 26.32
N VAL A 252 4.23 6.59 26.07
CA VAL A 252 5.51 6.54 26.81
C VAL A 252 6.41 7.72 26.46
N GLN A 253 6.40 8.14 25.19
CA GLN A 253 7.17 9.28 24.71
C GLN A 253 6.37 9.98 23.62
N GLU A 254 5.98 11.23 23.84
CA GLU A 254 5.23 12.00 22.84
C GLU A 254 6.10 12.37 21.63
N GLY A 255 5.47 12.44 20.45
CA GLY A 255 6.06 12.97 19.24
C GLY A 255 6.22 14.49 19.29
N ARG A 256 7.37 14.98 18.82
CA ARG A 256 7.73 16.42 18.84
C ARG A 256 7.10 17.26 17.74
N VAL A 257 6.48 16.65 16.72
CA VAL A 257 5.90 17.36 15.56
C VAL A 257 4.42 17.02 15.45
N LYS A 258 3.56 18.04 15.34
CA LYS A 258 2.14 17.84 15.04
C LYS A 258 1.99 17.45 13.57
N LYS A 259 1.19 16.43 13.27
CA LYS A 259 0.87 16.04 11.88
C LYS A 259 -0.48 16.59 11.42
N PHE A 260 -1.34 16.97 12.35
CA PHE A 260 -2.63 17.60 12.10
C PHE A 260 -2.46 19.11 12.26
N ILE A 261 -2.11 19.76 11.16
CA ILE A 261 -1.69 21.16 11.10
C ILE A 261 -2.81 22.05 10.59
N ARG A 262 -2.65 23.37 10.66
CA ARG A 262 -3.71 24.30 10.23
C ARG A 262 -3.94 24.25 8.72
N GLU A 263 -2.87 24.31 7.92
CA GLU A 263 -2.94 24.39 6.46
C GLU A 263 -1.72 23.69 5.87
N LEU A 264 -1.89 22.90 4.80
CA LEU A 264 -0.76 22.32 4.08
C LEU A 264 -0.06 23.38 3.20
N PRO A 265 1.29 23.36 3.09
CA PRO A 265 1.99 24.21 2.13
C PRO A 265 1.73 23.77 0.68
N GLU A 266 1.62 22.47 0.42
CA GLU A 266 1.31 21.89 -0.88
C GLU A 266 0.43 20.63 -0.68
N ILE A 267 -0.60 20.48 -1.51
CA ILE A 267 -1.63 19.44 -1.35
C ILE A 267 -1.32 18.24 -2.26
N THR A 268 -1.42 17.02 -1.73
CA THR A 268 -1.33 15.78 -2.55
C THR A 268 -2.70 15.13 -2.74
N PHE A 269 -3.54 15.18 -1.70
CA PHE A 269 -4.95 14.78 -1.76
C PHE A 269 -5.81 15.92 -1.23
N SER A 270 -6.92 16.21 -1.91
CA SER A 270 -7.85 17.28 -1.53
C SER A 270 -9.10 16.72 -0.87
N GLY A 271 -9.36 17.12 0.38
CA GLY A 271 -10.58 16.73 1.10
C GLY A 271 -11.84 17.23 0.39
N LYS A 272 -11.81 18.47 -0.11
CA LYS A 272 -12.91 19.07 -0.88
C LYS A 272 -13.30 18.23 -2.10
N ILE A 273 -12.33 17.82 -2.91
CA ILE A 273 -12.59 17.03 -4.13
C ILE A 273 -13.14 15.64 -3.77
N ALA A 274 -12.67 15.04 -2.67
CA ALA A 274 -13.18 13.74 -2.21
C ALA A 274 -14.65 13.82 -1.79
N LEU A 275 -15.06 14.89 -1.09
CA LEU A 275 -16.45 15.17 -0.74
C LEU A 275 -17.31 15.40 -1.98
N GLU A 276 -16.84 16.24 -2.93
CA GLU A 276 -17.52 16.47 -4.22
C GLU A 276 -17.74 15.18 -5.02
N ARG A 277 -16.87 14.18 -4.84
CA ARG A 277 -16.96 12.85 -5.47
C ARG A 277 -17.74 11.83 -4.63
N GLY A 278 -18.22 12.18 -3.44
CA GLY A 278 -18.96 11.30 -2.56
C GLY A 278 -18.14 10.13 -1.99
N LEU A 279 -16.83 10.33 -1.78
CA LEU A 279 -15.94 9.30 -1.25
C LEU A 279 -15.97 9.27 0.29
N ASP A 280 -15.90 8.08 0.89
CA ASP A 280 -15.79 7.93 2.36
C ASP A 280 -14.32 8.03 2.78
N VAL A 281 -13.99 9.06 3.58
CA VAL A 281 -12.61 9.34 4.00
C VAL A 281 -12.46 9.19 5.50
N ARG A 282 -11.47 8.39 5.91
CA ARG A 282 -11.10 8.08 7.29
C ARG A 282 -9.64 8.44 7.56
N TYR A 283 -9.35 8.91 8.76
CA TYR A 283 -7.98 9.09 9.27
C TYR A 283 -7.84 8.28 10.56
N ILE A 284 -7.05 7.22 10.52
CA ILE A 284 -6.81 6.30 11.64
C ILE A 284 -5.43 6.59 12.20
N THR A 285 -5.39 6.88 13.50
CA THR A 285 -4.15 6.98 14.27
C THR A 285 -4.12 5.92 15.36
N GLU A 286 -3.03 5.88 16.14
CA GLU A 286 -2.92 5.01 17.28
C GLU A 286 -3.86 5.39 18.44
N ARG A 287 -4.32 6.65 18.48
CA ARG A 287 -5.08 7.21 19.63
C ARG A 287 -6.46 7.77 19.29
N ALA A 288 -6.73 8.00 18.02
CA ALA A 288 -7.93 8.69 17.55
C ALA A 288 -8.31 8.27 16.13
N VAL A 289 -9.61 8.25 15.83
CA VAL A 289 -10.14 8.04 14.47
C VAL A 289 -11.01 9.23 14.07
N PHE A 290 -10.78 9.75 12.86
CA PHE A 290 -11.51 10.87 12.29
C PHE A 290 -12.18 10.49 10.98
N THR A 291 -13.28 11.17 10.66
CA THR A 291 -13.93 11.10 9.34
C THR A 291 -14.08 12.47 8.75
N LEU A 292 -13.91 12.60 7.43
CA LEU A 292 -14.15 13.86 6.73
C LEU A 292 -15.65 14.04 6.49
N LYS A 293 -16.17 15.23 6.79
CA LYS A 293 -17.51 15.69 6.41
C LYS A 293 -17.45 17.12 5.88
N GLU A 294 -18.59 17.62 5.39
CA GLU A 294 -18.73 18.98 4.84
C GLU A 294 -18.24 20.10 5.76
N ASP A 295 -18.38 19.93 7.08
CA ASP A 295 -17.96 20.87 8.12
C ASP A 295 -16.58 20.56 8.72
N GLY A 296 -15.82 19.64 8.11
CA GLY A 296 -14.44 19.32 8.46
C GLY A 296 -14.25 17.93 9.06
N LEU A 297 -13.17 17.75 9.84
CA LEU A 297 -12.84 16.46 10.46
C LEU A 297 -13.68 16.24 11.72
N HIS A 298 -14.41 15.13 11.74
CA HIS A 298 -15.18 14.65 12.89
C HIS A 298 -14.37 13.60 13.65
N LEU A 299 -14.02 13.86 14.92
CA LEU A 299 -13.46 12.86 15.83
C LEU A 299 -14.57 11.88 16.24
N ILE A 300 -14.41 10.60 15.90
CA ILE A 300 -15.44 9.57 16.11
C ILE A 300 -15.04 8.48 17.10
N GLU A 301 -13.73 8.23 17.28
CA GLU A 301 -13.23 7.23 18.23
C GLU A 301 -11.98 7.73 18.96
N ILE A 302 -11.84 7.35 20.24
CA ILE A 302 -10.66 7.64 21.08
C ILE A 302 -10.17 6.35 21.72
N ALA A 303 -8.86 6.14 21.75
CA ALA A 303 -8.29 4.96 22.39
C ALA A 303 -8.51 4.97 23.92
N PRO A 304 -8.82 3.82 24.55
CA PRO A 304 -8.86 3.72 26.01
C PRO A 304 -7.48 4.08 26.61
N GLY A 305 -7.49 4.93 27.65
CA GLY A 305 -6.27 5.45 28.28
C GLY A 305 -5.79 6.82 27.78
N VAL A 306 -6.44 7.37 26.74
CA VAL A 306 -6.09 8.67 26.14
C VAL A 306 -7.03 9.77 26.63
N ASP A 307 -6.46 10.90 27.04
CA ASP A 307 -7.23 12.10 27.40
C ASP A 307 -7.54 12.96 26.17
N LEU A 308 -8.81 13.34 25.99
CA LEU A 308 -9.25 14.11 24.82
C LEU A 308 -8.52 15.45 24.70
N GLN A 309 -8.41 16.21 25.79
CA GLN A 309 -7.82 17.54 25.72
C GLN A 309 -6.30 17.45 25.52
N LYS A 310 -5.62 16.78 26.46
CA LYS A 310 -4.17 16.76 26.55
C LYS A 310 -3.52 15.95 25.43
N ASP A 311 -4.10 14.79 25.09
CA ASP A 311 -3.42 13.83 24.22
C ASP A 311 -3.94 13.87 22.77
N ILE A 312 -5.04 14.59 22.49
CA ILE A 312 -5.57 14.79 21.13
C ILE A 312 -5.62 16.29 20.78
N LEU A 313 -6.47 17.09 21.43
CA LEU A 313 -6.72 18.47 21.01
C LEU A 313 -5.47 19.37 21.10
N ASP A 314 -4.72 19.28 22.21
CA ASP A 314 -3.48 20.03 22.40
C ASP A 314 -2.36 19.59 21.44
N LYS A 315 -2.53 18.44 20.76
CA LYS A 315 -1.60 17.86 19.79
C LYS A 315 -1.96 18.18 18.33
N MET A 316 -2.99 18.99 18.10
CA MET A 316 -3.43 19.46 16.79
C MET A 316 -3.32 20.99 16.71
N ASP A 317 -3.29 21.56 15.49
CA ASP A 317 -3.30 23.02 15.27
C ASP A 317 -4.66 23.55 14.78
N PHE A 318 -5.69 22.71 14.81
CA PHE A 318 -7.08 23.07 14.58
C PHE A 318 -7.98 22.23 15.49
N THR A 319 -9.21 22.71 15.70
CA THR A 319 -10.20 21.99 16.50
C THR A 319 -11.08 21.15 15.59
N PRO A 320 -11.03 19.80 15.67
CA PRO A 320 -11.97 18.96 14.95
C PRO A 320 -13.37 19.09 15.55
N VAL A 321 -14.40 18.74 14.78
CA VAL A 321 -15.75 18.56 15.32
C VAL A 321 -15.76 17.30 16.18
N ILE A 322 -16.27 17.41 17.41
CA ILE A 322 -16.44 16.24 18.28
C ILE A 322 -17.77 15.59 17.94
N SER A 323 -17.73 14.33 17.48
CA SER A 323 -18.95 13.61 17.12
C SER A 323 -19.87 13.46 18.34
N PRO A 324 -21.19 13.68 18.20
CA PRO A 324 -22.17 13.31 19.23
C PRO A 324 -22.15 11.81 19.57
N GLU A 325 -21.67 10.99 18.64
CA GLU A 325 -21.52 9.54 18.77
C GLU A 325 -20.06 9.14 19.09
N LEU A 326 -19.27 10.07 19.61
CA LEU A 326 -17.89 9.79 20.04
C LEU A 326 -17.88 8.62 21.03
N LYS A 327 -17.10 7.60 20.69
CA LYS A 327 -16.98 6.37 21.50
C LYS A 327 -15.53 5.99 21.72
N LEU A 328 -15.31 5.03 22.61
CA LEU A 328 -14.01 4.38 22.70
C LEU A 328 -13.76 3.53 21.44
N MET A 329 -12.50 3.50 20.99
CA MET A 329 -12.05 2.50 20.04
C MET A 329 -12.30 1.11 20.63
N ASP A 330 -12.62 0.13 19.78
CA ASP A 330 -13.00 -1.21 20.21
C ASP A 330 -11.92 -1.86 21.11
N GLU A 331 -12.33 -2.34 22.28
CA GLU A 331 -11.42 -2.86 23.31
C GLU A 331 -10.54 -4.00 22.80
N ARG A 332 -11.04 -4.80 21.85
CA ARG A 332 -10.31 -5.94 21.27
C ARG A 332 -9.05 -5.51 20.53
N LEU A 333 -8.97 -4.26 20.08
CA LEU A 333 -7.78 -3.70 19.44
C LEU A 333 -6.59 -3.65 20.40
N PHE A 334 -6.83 -3.56 21.71
CA PHE A 334 -5.85 -3.33 22.77
C PHE A 334 -5.54 -4.59 23.58
N ILE A 335 -6.07 -5.75 23.19
CA ILE A 335 -5.84 -7.04 23.85
C ILE A 335 -4.91 -7.89 22.98
N ASP A 336 -3.86 -8.46 23.58
CA ASP A 336 -2.88 -9.31 22.89
C ASP A 336 -3.40 -10.75 22.73
N ALA A 337 -4.53 -10.86 22.05
CA ALA A 337 -5.18 -12.10 21.63
C ALA A 337 -5.82 -11.88 20.25
N ALA A 338 -6.26 -12.95 19.59
CA ALA A 338 -7.11 -12.84 18.41
C ALA A 338 -8.40 -12.09 18.78
N MET A 339 -8.83 -11.17 17.92
CA MET A 339 -10.03 -10.34 18.17
C MET A 339 -11.33 -11.13 17.98
N GLY A 340 -11.28 -12.24 17.23
CA GLY A 340 -12.48 -12.92 16.75
C GLY A 340 -13.27 -12.01 15.82
N PHE A 341 -12.56 -11.22 15.01
CA PHE A 341 -13.16 -10.24 14.11
C PHE A 341 -13.81 -10.95 12.91
N VAL A 342 -15.08 -10.66 12.69
CA VAL A 342 -15.84 -11.14 11.53
C VAL A 342 -16.02 -9.97 10.58
N LEU A 343 -15.56 -10.13 9.34
CA LEU A 343 -15.76 -9.12 8.31
C LEU A 343 -17.26 -8.90 8.07
N PRO A 344 -17.70 -7.64 7.91
CA PRO A 344 -19.03 -7.35 7.43
C PRO A 344 -19.27 -7.99 6.05
N GLU A 345 -20.51 -8.39 5.80
CA GLU A 345 -20.93 -8.90 4.48
C GLU A 345 -20.70 -7.87 3.37
N ALA A 346 -20.64 -8.40 2.13
CA ALA A 346 -20.43 -7.61 0.93
C ALA A 346 -21.45 -6.48 0.78
N ALA A 347 -21.02 -5.35 0.21
CA ALA A 347 -21.95 -4.32 -0.22
C ALA A 347 -22.71 -4.85 -1.45
N HIS A 348 -24.04 -4.89 -1.38
CA HIS A 348 -24.90 -5.33 -2.49
C HIS A 348 -24.93 -4.33 -3.65
#